data_AF-A0A5E7RDW3-F1
#
_entry.id   AF-A0A5E7RDW3-F1
#
_cell.length_a   1.000
_cell.length_b   1.000
_cell.length_c   1.000
_cell.angle_alpha   90.00
_cell.angle_beta   90.00
_cell.angle_gamma   90.00
#
_symmetry.space_group_name_H-M   'P 1'
#
loop_
_entity.id
_entity.type
_entity.pdbx_description
1 polymer ?
#
loop_
_entity_poly.entity_id
_entity_poly.type
_entity_poly.pdbx_seq_one_letter_code
_entity_poly.pdbx_strand_id
1 'polypeptide(L)'
;MQQVHLVEVFETEAGIEFCASEGAPSYLDLLQAPYSKALKQRAKWMADRFAGMETNQMRALIDSRIGRWTAEFGTEEAPKGISG
;
A
#
# COMPACT_ATOMS: atom_id res chain seq x y z
N MET A 1 -6.56 -11.74 14.62
CA MET A 1 -5.18 -11.41 14.19
C MET A 1 -4.43 -12.71 14.04
N GLN A 2 -3.85 -12.99 12.88
CA GLN A 2 -3.07 -14.21 12.65
C GLN A 2 -1.76 -14.10 13.44
N GLN A 3 -1.47 -15.07 14.31
CA GLN A 3 -0.17 -15.14 14.97
C GLN A 3 0.88 -15.48 13.92
N VAL A 4 1.86 -14.59 13.74
CA VAL A 4 2.97 -14.79 12.82
C VAL A 4 4.15 -15.22 13.69
N HIS A 5 4.53 -16.50 13.62
CA HIS A 5 5.64 -17.07 14.38
C HIS A 5 6.97 -16.58 13.79
N LEU A 6 7.38 -15.35 14.11
CA LEU A 6 8.60 -14.72 13.60
C LEU A 6 9.78 -14.83 14.58
N VAL A 7 9.52 -15.21 15.82
CA VAL A 7 10.55 -15.30 16.87
C VAL A 7 10.41 -16.65 17.57
N GLU A 8 11.55 -17.31 17.73
CA GLU A 8 11.70 -18.54 18.51
C GLU A 8 12.50 -18.25 19.78
N VAL A 9 12.24 -19.05 20.82
CA VAL A 9 12.82 -18.86 22.16
C VAL A 9 13.63 -20.10 22.49
N PHE A 10 14.86 -19.90 22.94
CA PHE A 10 15.80 -20.96 23.30
C PHE A 10 16.26 -20.78 24.75
N GLU A 11 16.20 -21.85 25.53
CA GLU A 11 16.86 -21.90 26.83
C GLU A 11 18.29 -22.40 26.64
N THR A 12 19.25 -21.61 27.12
CA THR A 12 20.69 -21.85 26.97
C THR A 12 21.39 -21.73 28.32
N GLU A 13 22.65 -22.14 28.40
CA GLU A 13 23.47 -21.96 29.61
C GLU A 13 23.66 -20.49 30.00
N ALA A 14 23.50 -19.56 29.05
CA ALA A 14 23.55 -18.12 29.28
C ALA A 14 22.19 -17.51 29.67
N GLY A 15 21.11 -18.30 29.71
CA GLY A 15 19.74 -17.85 29.95
C GLY A 15 18.84 -18.03 28.72
N ILE A 16 17.87 -17.13 28.55
CA ILE A 16 16.90 -17.19 27.44
C ILE A 16 17.39 -16.36 26.25
N GLU A 17 17.47 -16.99 25.08
CA GLU A 17 17.80 -16.34 23.80
C GLU A 17 16.57 -16.27 22.88
N PHE A 18 16.50 -15.20 22.07
CA PHE A 18 15.44 -14.99 21.09
C PHE A 18 16.04 -14.92 19.69
N CYS A 19 15.62 -15.81 18.80
CA CYS A 19 16.13 -15.89 17.44
C CYS A 19 15.01 -15.70 16.42
N ALA A 20 15.39 -15.21 15.24
CA ALA A 20 14.49 -15.17 14.10
C ALA A 20 14.07 -16.60 13.73
N SER A 21 12.76 -16.85 13.65
CA SER A 21 12.27 -18.12 13.12
C SER A 21 12.58 -18.25 11.63
N GLU A 22 12.37 -19.44 11.07
CA GLU A 22 12.55 -19.69 9.63
C GLU A 22 11.78 -18.70 8.73
N GLY A 23 10.58 -18.29 9.16
CA GLY A 23 9.72 -17.36 8.40
C GLY A 23 10.10 -15.88 8.54
N ALA A 24 10.92 -15.51 9.52
CA ALA A 24 11.23 -14.11 9.82
C ALA A 24 12.03 -13.38 8.72
N PRO A 25 13.09 -13.96 8.13
CA PRO A 25 13.84 -13.30 7.08
C PRO A 25 12.96 -12.88 5.89
N SER A 26 12.19 -13.83 5.34
CA SER A 26 11.28 -13.57 4.21
C SER A 26 10.23 -12.50 4.52
N TYR A 27 9.70 -12.48 5.75
CA TYR A 27 8.76 -11.44 6.18
C TYR A 27 9.42 -10.06 6.25
N LEU A 28 10.64 -9.99 6.81
CA LEU A 28 11.41 -8.75 6.87
C LEU A 28 11.77 -8.25 5.47
N ASP A 29 12.11 -9.13 4.53
CA ASP A 29 12.38 -8.79 3.14
C ASP A 29 11.16 -8.14 2.48
N LEU A 30 9.96 -8.68 2.70
CA LEU A 30 8.71 -8.07 2.21
C LEU A 30 8.47 -6.69 2.80
N LEU A 31 8.80 -6.45 4.08
CA LEU A 31 8.70 -5.13 4.69
C LEU A 31 9.72 -4.14 4.10
N GLN A 32 10.86 -4.64 3.65
CA GLN A 32 11.95 -3.85 3.07
C GLN A 32 11.90 -3.74 1.55
N ALA A 33 11.01 -4.49 0.89
CA ALA A 33 10.84 -4.50 -0.55
C ALA A 33 10.63 -3.06 -1.06
N PRO A 34 11.21 -2.71 -2.23
CA PRO A 34 11.09 -1.36 -2.79
C PRO A 34 9.64 -0.88 -2.88
N TYR A 35 8.73 -1.79 -3.28
CA TYR A 35 7.30 -1.50 -3.35
C TYR A 35 6.70 -1.14 -1.98
N SER A 36 6.98 -1.94 -0.95
CA SER A 36 6.49 -1.68 0.43
C SER A 36 7.00 -0.35 0.97
N LYS A 37 8.25 0.01 0.70
CA LYS A 37 8.82 1.32 1.06
C LYS A 37 8.11 2.46 0.34
N ALA A 38 7.92 2.34 -0.98
CA ALA A 38 7.22 3.33 -1.78
C ALA A 38 5.75 3.49 -1.34
N LEU A 39 5.09 2.40 -0.99
CA LEU A 39 3.71 2.43 -0.47
C LEU A 39 3.62 3.19 0.85
N LYS A 40 4.55 2.95 1.78
CA LYS A 40 4.63 3.70 3.05
C LYS A 40 4.85 5.19 2.81
N GLN A 41 5.72 5.56 1.87
CA GLN A 41 5.95 6.97 1.51
C GLN A 41 4.69 7.63 0.95
N ARG A 42 3.96 6.94 0.05
CA ARG A 42 2.69 7.44 -0.50
C ARG A 42 1.60 7.56 0.58
N ALA A 43 1.50 6.58 1.46
CA ALA A 43 0.58 6.62 2.59
C ALA A 43 0.88 7.80 3.53
N LYS A 44 2.16 8.01 3.85
CA LYS A 44 2.60 9.18 4.62
C LYS A 44 2.23 10.49 3.91
N TRP A 45 2.53 10.60 2.62
CA TRP A 45 2.17 11.79 1.85
C TRP A 45 0.66 12.06 1.88
N MET A 46 -0.17 11.03 1.71
CA MET A 46 -1.63 11.18 1.81
C MET A 46 -2.05 11.66 3.19
N ALA A 47 -1.55 11.02 4.26
CA ALA A 47 -1.86 11.43 5.62
C ALA A 47 -1.46 12.90 5.87
N ASP A 48 -0.23 13.27 5.55
CA ASP A 48 0.28 14.64 5.73
C ASP A 48 -0.52 15.66 4.91
N ARG A 49 -0.90 15.31 3.67
CA ARG A 49 -1.62 16.22 2.76
C ARG A 49 -3.06 16.47 3.20
N PHE A 50 -3.72 15.45 3.73
CA PHE A 50 -5.17 15.45 3.94
C PHE A 50 -5.61 15.47 5.42
N ALA A 51 -4.70 15.28 6.39
CA ALA A 51 -5.05 15.19 7.81
C ALA A 51 -5.85 16.39 8.36
N GLY A 52 -5.66 17.59 7.80
CA GLY A 52 -6.38 18.80 8.18
C GLY A 52 -7.49 19.22 7.23
N MET A 53 -7.88 18.38 6.28
CA MET A 53 -8.92 18.70 5.30
C MET A 53 -10.25 18.08 5.68
N GLU A 54 -11.30 18.88 5.56
CA GLU A 54 -12.67 18.36 5.58
C GLU A 54 -12.95 17.53 4.32
N THR A 55 -13.84 16.56 4.46
CA THR A 55 -14.18 15.62 3.36
C THR A 55 -14.61 16.33 2.08
N ASN A 56 -15.34 17.45 2.19
CA ASN A 56 -15.79 18.25 1.05
C ASN A 56 -14.62 18.94 0.31
N GLN A 57 -13.62 19.44 1.06
CA GLN A 57 -12.41 20.06 0.50
C GLN A 57 -11.55 19.03 -0.21
N MET A 58 -11.41 17.83 0.37
CA MET A 58 -10.74 16.71 -0.27
C MET A 58 -11.42 16.32 -1.59
N ARG A 59 -12.76 16.18 -1.59
CA ARG A 59 -13.53 15.86 -2.79
C ARG A 59 -13.35 16.91 -3.89
N ALA A 60 -13.52 18.19 -3.56
CA ALA A 60 -13.33 19.28 -4.52
C ALA A 60 -11.92 19.30 -5.12
N LEU A 61 -10.89 19.03 -4.30
CA LEU A 61 -9.51 18.94 -4.78
C LEU A 61 -9.33 17.77 -5.75
N ILE A 62 -9.84 16.59 -5.42
CA ILE A 62 -9.78 15.40 -6.28
C ILE A 62 -10.51 15.66 -7.59
N ASP A 63 -11.72 16.18 -7.55
CA ASP A 63 -12.52 16.50 -8.74
C ASP A 63 -11.82 17.54 -9.62
N SER A 64 -11.16 18.54 -9.04
CA SER A 64 -10.40 19.54 -9.82
C SER A 64 -9.19 18.96 -10.56
N ARG A 65 -8.59 17.89 -10.04
CA ARG A 65 -7.35 17.29 -10.56
C ARG A 65 -7.62 16.09 -11.48
N ILE A 66 -8.62 15.28 -11.13
CA ILE A 66 -8.94 14.01 -11.79
C ILE A 66 -10.24 14.10 -12.59
N GLY A 67 -11.15 15.03 -12.28
CA GLY A 67 -12.42 15.15 -12.99
C GLY A 67 -12.30 15.48 -14.49
N ARG A 68 -11.13 15.99 -14.95
CA ARG A 68 -10.83 16.13 -16.38
C ARG A 68 -10.23 14.87 -17.03
N TRP A 69 -9.68 13.96 -16.22
CA TRP A 69 -9.06 12.72 -16.69
C TRP A 69 -10.08 11.84 -17.43
N THR A 70 -11.29 11.68 -16.89
CA THR A 70 -12.35 10.88 -17.54
C THR A 70 -12.82 11.46 -18.87
N ALA A 71 -12.76 12.79 -19.04
CA ALA A 71 -13.09 13.46 -20.29
C ALA A 71 -11.95 13.37 -21.33
N GLU A 72 -10.69 13.37 -20.89
CA GLU A 72 -9.52 13.37 -21.77
C GLU A 72 -9.04 11.95 -22.16
N PHE A 73 -9.32 10.93 -21.34
CA PHE A 73 -8.91 9.53 -21.57
C PHE A 73 -10.08 8.55 -21.70
N GLY A 74 -11.32 9.05 -21.71
CA GLY A 74 -12.50 8.26 -22.07
C GLY A 74 -12.50 8.05 -23.59
N THR A 75 -11.86 6.98 -24.05
CA THR A 75 -11.85 6.59 -25.47
C THR A 75 -13.27 6.38 -26.00
N GLU A 76 -13.50 6.96 -27.18
CA GLU A 76 -14.68 6.85 -28.03
C GLU A 76 -15.19 5.42 -28.22
N GLU A 77 -16.48 5.30 -28.48
CA GLU A 77 -17.20 4.05 -28.79
C GLU A 77 -16.36 3.13 -29.68
N ALA A 78 -16.20 1.87 -29.25
CA ALA A 78 -15.66 0.81 -30.09
C ALA A 78 -16.41 0.80 -31.44
N PRO A 79 -15.73 0.64 -32.58
CA PRO A 79 -16.38 0.67 -33.88
C PRO A 79 -17.47 -0.40 -33.92
N LYS A 80 -18.71 0.03 -34.17
CA LYS A 80 -19.85 -0.87 -34.39
C LYS A 80 -19.42 -1.93 -35.39
N GLY A 81 -19.31 -3.16 -34.92
CA GLY A 81 -19.04 -4.31 -35.76
C GLY A 81 -19.97 -4.27 -36.97
N ILE A 82 -19.38 -4.33 -38.15
CA ILE A 82 -20.08 -4.44 -39.42
C ILE A 82 -21.08 -5.58 -39.28
N SER A 83 -22.36 -5.23 -39.40
CA SER A 83 -23.48 -6.18 -39.45
C SER A 83 -23.27 -7.06 -40.68
N GLY A 84 -23.45 -8.37 -40.51
CA GLY A 84 -23.24 -9.38 -41.55
C GLY A 84 -24.23 -9.35 -42.70
#